data_AF-A0A972YIL4-F1
#
_entry.id   AF-A0A972YIL4-F1
#
_cell.length_a   1.000
_cell.length_b   1.000
_cell.length_c   1.000
_cell.angle_alpha   90.00
_cell.angle_beta   90.00
_cell.angle_gamma   90.00
#
_symmetry.space_group_name_H-M   'P 1'
#
loop_
_entity.id
_entity.type
_entity.pdbx_description
1 polymer ?
#
loop_
_entity_poly.entity_id
_entity_poly.type
_entity_poly.pdbx_seq_one_letter_code
_entity_poly.pdbx_strand_id
1 'polypeptide(L)'
;MKILQKTLTALAFLSAVTLVHGGSDASKDSARHYKSYPETYDNQSVAIDCTFVKRINGGPQVEGVAFFVAHTIDDDNQMRGGAIVVAVREEDADALAKKFGTVPDIDRDNRPKNTTQDRVDSKRLRGTFHQLAKGHVYVDVNGDAHERVLEKIENSKSTIRMGDGIPVAGGNGIANKKGKKKKQF
;
A
#
# COMPACT_ATOMS: atom_id res chain seq x y z
N MET A 1 46.71 -53.90 -16.81
CA MET A 1 47.22 -52.57 -16.40
C MET A 1 46.42 -51.54 -17.16
N LYS A 2 45.42 -50.93 -16.52
CA LYS A 2 45.50 -49.54 -16.03
C LYS A 2 45.99 -48.60 -17.13
N ILE A 3 45.09 -47.86 -17.78
CA ILE A 3 45.21 -46.46 -18.29
C ILE A 3 43.92 -46.12 -19.09
N LEU A 4 42.72 -46.44 -18.59
CA LEU A 4 41.48 -45.94 -19.22
C LEU A 4 40.42 -45.60 -18.16
N GLN A 5 40.85 -44.89 -17.12
CA GLN A 5 40.00 -44.58 -15.97
C GLN A 5 40.20 -43.16 -15.42
N LYS A 6 40.62 -42.22 -16.26
CA LYS A 6 40.90 -40.84 -15.85
C LYS A 6 40.57 -39.80 -16.93
N THR A 7 39.30 -39.70 -17.33
CA THR A 7 38.69 -38.54 -18.03
C THR A 7 37.19 -38.88 -18.14
N LEU A 8 36.31 -38.53 -17.22
CA LEU A 8 35.65 -37.24 -17.02
C LEU A 8 34.77 -37.48 -15.77
N THR A 9 35.16 -37.07 -14.57
CA THR A 9 34.75 -35.80 -13.94
C THR A 9 33.31 -35.37 -14.25
N ALA A 10 32.42 -35.65 -13.30
CA ALA A 10 31.31 -34.80 -12.86
C ALA A 10 30.35 -34.25 -13.93
N LEU A 11 29.39 -35.07 -14.39
CA LEU A 11 28.10 -34.55 -14.83
C LEU A 11 27.19 -34.42 -13.59
N ALA A 12 27.52 -33.40 -12.78
CA ALA A 12 26.73 -33.01 -11.64
C ALA A 12 25.38 -32.45 -12.11
N PHE A 13 24.32 -32.95 -11.48
CA PHE A 13 23.02 -32.34 -11.30
C PHE A 13 23.05 -30.81 -11.41
N LEU A 14 22.55 -30.27 -12.52
CA LEU A 14 22.01 -28.91 -12.54
C LEU A 14 21.06 -28.70 -13.73
N SER A 15 20.02 -29.51 -13.84
CA SER A 15 18.82 -29.04 -14.54
C SER A 15 18.19 -27.99 -13.64
N ALA A 16 18.61 -26.74 -13.89
CA ALA A 16 18.03 -25.54 -13.32
C ALA A 16 16.51 -25.64 -13.37
N VAL A 17 15.89 -25.74 -12.20
CA VAL A 17 14.48 -25.37 -12.06
C VAL A 17 14.48 -23.88 -12.35
N THR A 18 14.14 -23.52 -13.58
CA THR A 18 13.64 -22.18 -13.87
C THR A 18 12.34 -22.06 -13.11
N LEU A 19 12.45 -21.66 -11.84
CA LEU A 19 11.33 -21.08 -11.12
C LEU A 19 11.00 -19.80 -11.88
N VAL A 20 10.10 -19.95 -12.85
CA VAL A 20 9.32 -18.86 -13.38
C VAL A 20 8.48 -18.41 -12.19
N HIS A 21 9.06 -17.57 -11.32
CA HIS A 21 8.31 -16.75 -10.38
C HIS A 21 7.56 -15.70 -11.23
N GLY A 22 6.53 -16.17 -11.93
CA GLY A 22 5.59 -15.37 -12.69
C GLY A 22 4.56 -14.72 -11.78
N GLY A 23 5.03 -14.10 -10.70
CA GLY A 23 4.33 -13.08 -9.95
C GLY A 23 5.37 -11.99 -9.77
N SER A 24 5.27 -10.93 -10.55
CA SER A 24 6.14 -9.78 -10.36
C SER A 24 5.92 -9.28 -8.94
N ASP A 25 7.03 -9.17 -8.18
CA ASP A 25 6.99 -8.59 -6.85
C ASP A 25 6.31 -7.22 -6.92
N ALA A 26 5.67 -6.81 -5.82
CA ALA A 26 5.06 -5.49 -5.76
C ALA A 26 6.14 -4.42 -5.99
N SER A 27 5.83 -3.35 -6.71
CA SER A 27 6.78 -2.26 -6.91
C SER A 27 7.32 -1.76 -5.57
N LYS A 28 8.63 -1.47 -5.51
CA LYS A 28 9.36 -1.11 -4.29
C LYS A 28 8.78 0.09 -3.54
N ASP A 29 8.03 0.90 -4.27
CA ASP A 29 7.45 2.16 -3.79
C ASP A 29 5.94 2.06 -3.52
N SER A 30 5.39 0.84 -3.56
CA SER A 30 3.99 0.55 -3.27
C SER A 30 3.76 0.22 -1.79
N ALA A 31 2.53 0.46 -1.30
CA ALA A 31 2.17 0.07 0.08
C ALA A 31 2.33 -1.45 0.31
N ARG A 32 2.04 -2.28 -0.69
CA ARG A 32 2.20 -3.74 -0.64
C ARG A 32 3.64 -4.16 -0.37
N HIS A 33 4.61 -3.50 -1.00
CA HIS A 33 6.03 -3.78 -0.78
C HIS A 33 6.44 -3.50 0.66
N TYR A 34 6.22 -2.27 1.14
CA TYR A 34 6.58 -1.89 2.52
C TYR A 34 5.90 -2.77 3.58
N LYS A 35 4.65 -3.15 3.35
CA LYS A 35 3.89 -4.06 4.25
C LYS A 35 4.38 -5.51 4.25
N SER A 36 5.10 -5.93 3.22
CA SER A 36 5.65 -7.29 3.14
C SER A 36 6.93 -7.45 3.96
N TYR A 37 7.61 -6.34 4.25
CA TYR A 37 8.89 -6.31 4.99
C TYR A 37 8.89 -5.23 6.09
N PRO A 38 7.87 -5.19 6.97
CA PRO A 38 7.68 -4.05 7.87
C PRO A 38 8.84 -3.89 8.86
N GLU A 39 9.45 -5.00 9.32
CA GLU A 39 10.61 -4.99 10.21
C GLU A 39 11.87 -4.40 9.57
N THR A 40 11.97 -4.43 8.23
CA THR A 40 13.12 -3.85 7.52
C THR A 40 13.04 -2.33 7.49
N TYR A 41 11.82 -1.78 7.45
CA TYR A 41 11.56 -0.36 7.28
C TYR A 41 11.19 0.37 8.56
N ASP A 42 11.05 -0.33 9.69
CA ASP A 42 10.71 0.32 10.95
C ASP A 42 11.76 1.38 11.33
N ASN A 43 11.27 2.58 11.62
CA ASN A 43 12.04 3.80 11.87
C ASN A 43 12.93 4.26 10.70
N GLN A 44 12.64 3.80 9.48
CA GLN A 44 13.34 4.25 8.27
C GLN A 44 12.53 5.27 7.49
N SER A 45 13.23 6.18 6.81
CA SER A 45 12.60 7.08 5.84
C SER A 45 12.21 6.28 4.60
N VAL A 46 10.94 6.38 4.22
CA VAL A 46 10.37 5.73 3.05
C VAL A 46 9.76 6.75 2.10
N ALA A 47 9.56 6.33 0.86
CA ALA A 47 8.95 7.18 -0.15
C ALA A 47 8.03 6.32 -1.01
N ILE A 48 6.74 6.64 -1.01
CA ILE A 48 5.66 5.82 -1.55
C ILE A 48 4.96 6.57 -2.68
N ASP A 49 4.60 5.86 -3.75
CA ASP A 49 3.85 6.45 -4.86
C ASP A 49 2.35 6.47 -4.53
N CYS A 50 1.88 7.65 -4.12
CA CYS A 50 0.53 7.87 -3.63
C CYS A 50 -0.34 8.54 -4.69
N THR A 51 -1.50 7.94 -4.95
CA THR A 51 -2.50 8.43 -5.92
C THR A 51 -3.45 9.44 -5.30
N PHE A 52 -3.98 9.14 -4.11
CA PHE A 52 -4.84 10.04 -3.33
C PHE A 52 -4.86 9.62 -1.87
N VAL A 53 -5.33 10.51 -0.99
CA VAL A 53 -5.48 10.25 0.44
C VAL A 53 -6.93 10.36 0.88
N LYS A 54 -7.36 9.51 1.82
CA LYS A 54 -8.70 9.60 2.43
C LYS A 54 -8.58 9.73 3.93
N ARG A 55 -9.11 10.82 4.49
CA ARG A 55 -9.11 11.04 5.94
C ARG A 55 -9.92 9.96 6.66
N ILE A 56 -9.42 9.48 7.79
CA ILE A 56 -10.08 8.49 8.64
C ILE A 56 -10.89 9.22 9.72
N ASN A 57 -12.20 9.39 9.48
CA ASN A 57 -13.09 10.16 10.35
C ASN A 57 -13.87 9.30 11.38
N GLY A 58 -13.48 8.04 11.61
CA GLY A 58 -14.15 7.13 12.53
C GLY A 58 -13.15 6.29 13.31
N GLY A 59 -13.24 6.35 14.64
CA GLY A 59 -12.34 5.65 15.58
C GLY A 59 -11.69 6.60 16.59
N PRO A 60 -11.07 6.06 17.65
CA PRO A 60 -10.31 6.83 18.62
C PRO A 60 -9.26 7.72 17.94
N GLN A 61 -9.36 9.03 18.17
CA GLN A 61 -8.46 10.03 17.60
C GLN A 61 -7.29 10.26 18.57
N VAL A 62 -6.06 10.17 18.06
CA VAL A 62 -4.90 10.69 18.79
C VAL A 62 -4.97 12.21 18.69
N GLU A 63 -4.94 12.87 19.84
CA GLU A 63 -5.11 14.32 19.88
C GLU A 63 -3.97 15.02 19.14
N GLY A 64 -4.30 15.95 18.25
CA GLY A 64 -3.33 16.67 17.42
C GLY A 64 -2.72 15.85 16.28
N VAL A 65 -3.23 14.65 15.98
CA VAL A 65 -2.79 13.81 14.86
C VAL A 65 -3.99 13.44 13.98
N ALA A 66 -3.89 13.77 12.69
CA ALA A 66 -4.83 13.32 11.69
C ALA A 66 -4.32 12.05 11.00
N PHE A 67 -5.20 11.08 10.82
CA PHE A 67 -4.90 9.86 10.07
C PHE A 67 -5.56 9.87 8.70
N PHE A 68 -4.82 9.38 7.71
CA PHE A 68 -5.27 9.20 6.33
C PHE A 68 -4.96 7.79 5.84
N VAL A 69 -5.77 7.30 4.92
CA VAL A 69 -5.45 6.17 4.07
C VAL A 69 -4.82 6.71 2.80
N ALA A 70 -3.54 6.44 2.58
CA ALA A 70 -2.87 6.72 1.31
C ALA A 70 -3.07 5.52 0.38
N HIS A 71 -3.72 5.75 -0.75
CA HIS A 71 -3.86 4.76 -1.80
C HIS A 71 -2.67 4.85 -2.75
N THR A 72 -2.08 3.71 -3.07
CA THR A 72 -0.80 3.64 -3.80
C THR A 72 -0.96 2.91 -5.12
N ILE A 73 -0.02 3.14 -6.02
CA ILE A 73 0.08 2.45 -7.30
C ILE A 73 1.27 1.48 -7.27
N ASP A 74 1.17 0.43 -8.07
CA ASP A 74 2.25 -0.50 -8.37
C ASP A 74 2.59 -0.29 -9.84
N ASP A 75 3.51 0.63 -10.10
CA ASP A 75 3.83 1.08 -11.46
C ASP A 75 4.49 -0.04 -12.28
N ASP A 76 5.31 -0.88 -11.64
CA ASP A 76 5.95 -2.03 -12.30
C ASP A 76 4.90 -3.00 -12.86
N ASN A 77 3.77 -3.13 -12.15
CA ASN A 77 2.69 -4.06 -12.48
C ASN A 77 1.45 -3.38 -13.08
N GLN A 78 1.49 -2.06 -13.26
CA GLN A 78 0.38 -1.23 -13.74
C GLN A 78 -0.93 -1.51 -12.98
N MET A 79 -0.86 -1.71 -11.66
CA MET A 79 -2.02 -2.07 -10.84
C MET A 79 -2.08 -1.26 -9.54
N ARG A 80 -3.11 -1.50 -8.72
CA ARG A 80 -3.17 -0.88 -7.38
C ARG A 80 -2.06 -1.44 -6.49
N GLY A 81 -1.25 -0.55 -5.94
CA GLY A 81 -0.17 -0.86 -5.00
C GLY A 81 -0.61 -1.13 -3.57
N GLY A 82 -1.92 -1.14 -3.32
CA GLY A 82 -2.51 -1.27 -1.99
C GLY A 82 -2.72 0.09 -1.32
N ALA A 83 -2.90 0.06 0.00
CA ALA A 83 -3.08 1.25 0.80
C ALA A 83 -2.29 1.16 2.10
N ILE A 84 -1.88 2.30 2.66
CA ILE A 84 -1.16 2.39 3.93
C ILE A 84 -1.67 3.58 4.72
N VAL A 85 -1.66 3.47 6.05
CA VAL A 85 -2.05 4.56 6.94
C VAL A 85 -0.94 5.59 6.98
N VAL A 86 -1.33 6.85 6.96
CA VAL A 86 -0.44 8.00 7.07
C VAL A 86 -0.89 8.84 8.25
N ALA A 87 0.05 9.20 9.11
CA ALA A 87 -0.15 10.10 10.24
C ALA A 87 0.50 11.44 9.91
N VAL A 88 -0.23 12.52 10.19
CA VAL A 88 0.24 13.90 10.10
C VAL A 88 -0.26 14.68 11.31
N ARG A 89 0.37 15.80 11.62
CA ARG A 89 -0.22 16.73 12.60
C ARG A 89 -1.55 17.26 12.07
N GLU A 90 -2.48 17.50 12.98
CA GLU A 90 -3.83 17.97 12.61
C GLU A 90 -3.79 19.27 11.79
N GLU A 91 -2.86 20.19 12.10
CA GLU A 91 -2.64 21.44 11.37
C GLU A 91 -2.18 21.26 9.91
N ASP A 92 -1.52 20.12 9.62
CA ASP A 92 -0.99 19.79 8.30
C ASP A 92 -1.98 18.93 7.46
N ALA A 93 -3.10 18.53 8.06
CA ALA A 93 -4.07 17.61 7.45
C ALA A 93 -4.67 18.18 6.14
N ASP A 94 -5.06 19.45 6.14
CA ASP A 94 -5.64 20.10 4.96
C ASP A 94 -4.60 20.29 3.84
N ALA A 95 -3.35 20.57 4.20
CA ALA A 95 -2.25 20.67 3.25
C ALA A 95 -1.97 19.33 2.57
N LEU A 96 -2.00 18.23 3.32
CA LEU A 96 -1.85 16.88 2.79
C LEU A 96 -2.99 16.55 1.80
N ALA A 97 -4.24 16.77 2.20
CA ALA A 97 -5.41 16.52 1.36
C ALA A 97 -5.39 17.36 0.07
N LYS A 98 -4.95 18.63 0.16
CA LYS A 98 -4.80 19.50 -1.01
C LYS A 98 -3.69 19.03 -1.96
N LYS A 99 -2.58 18.51 -1.42
CA LYS A 99 -1.44 18.05 -2.22
C LYS A 99 -1.76 16.77 -3.01
N PHE A 100 -2.36 15.79 -2.34
CA PHE A 100 -2.60 14.47 -2.93
C PHE A 100 -4.02 14.29 -3.51
N GLY A 101 -4.95 15.19 -3.18
CA GLY A 101 -6.36 15.01 -3.52
C GLY A 101 -7.04 13.94 -2.67
N THR A 102 -8.38 13.91 -2.72
CA THR A 102 -9.21 12.96 -1.96
C THR A 102 -9.86 11.89 -2.81
N VAL A 103 -9.68 11.98 -4.13
CA VAL A 103 -10.11 11.03 -5.15
C VAL A 103 -8.96 10.82 -6.12
N PRO A 104 -8.86 9.63 -6.74
CA PRO A 104 -7.81 9.38 -7.73
C PRO A 104 -7.96 10.35 -8.90
N ASP A 105 -6.84 10.94 -9.32
CA ASP A 105 -6.78 11.73 -10.55
C ASP A 105 -6.64 10.77 -11.73
N ILE A 106 -7.68 10.71 -12.56
CA ILE A 106 -7.79 9.74 -13.65
C ILE A 106 -7.56 10.48 -14.96
N ASP A 107 -6.40 10.24 -15.58
CA ASP A 107 -6.09 10.77 -16.89
C ASP A 107 -6.80 9.93 -17.96
N ARG A 108 -8.01 10.38 -18.31
CA ARG A 108 -8.86 9.73 -19.32
C ARG A 108 -8.39 10.01 -20.74
N ASP A 109 -7.68 11.11 -20.96
CA ASP A 109 -7.27 11.56 -22.28
C ASP A 109 -5.99 10.87 -22.76
N ASN A 110 -5.13 10.43 -21.84
CA ASN A 110 -3.92 9.65 -22.13
C ASN A 110 -4.05 8.15 -21.85
N ARG A 111 -5.26 7.58 -21.97
CA ARG A 111 -5.42 6.11 -21.89
C ARG A 111 -4.59 5.45 -23.00
N PRO A 112 -3.65 4.54 -22.67
CA PRO A 112 -2.92 3.79 -23.69
C PRO A 112 -3.91 2.99 -24.56
N LYS A 113 -3.82 3.12 -25.88
CA LYS A 113 -4.75 2.47 -26.84
C LYS A 113 -4.86 0.94 -26.69
N ASN A 114 -3.92 0.33 -25.96
CA ASN A 114 -3.81 -1.11 -25.77
C ASN A 114 -4.19 -1.58 -24.35
N THR A 115 -4.70 -0.69 -23.48
CA THR A 115 -5.12 -1.07 -22.12
C THR A 115 -6.56 -0.64 -21.85
N THR A 116 -7.26 -1.44 -21.05
CA THR A 116 -8.62 -1.12 -20.57
C THR A 116 -8.61 -0.36 -19.25
N GLN A 117 -7.44 -0.11 -18.66
CA GLN A 117 -7.27 0.60 -17.41
C GLN A 117 -6.91 2.06 -17.64
N ASP A 118 -7.60 2.95 -16.94
CA ASP A 118 -7.26 4.37 -16.95
C ASP A 118 -5.96 4.59 -16.17
N ARG A 119 -5.11 5.47 -16.69
CA ARG A 119 -3.88 5.87 -15.99
C ARG A 119 -4.28 6.72 -14.79
N VAL A 120 -3.73 6.39 -13.63
CA VAL A 120 -3.90 7.18 -12.40
C VAL A 120 -2.57 7.82 -12.09
N ASP A 121 -2.55 9.14 -12.00
CA ASP A 121 -1.33 9.85 -11.62
C ASP A 121 -1.00 9.61 -10.14
N SER A 122 0.29 9.52 -9.86
CA SER A 122 0.82 9.35 -8.52
C SER A 122 1.79 10.50 -8.17
N LYS A 123 1.88 10.78 -6.87
CA LYS A 123 2.81 11.75 -6.29
C LYS A 123 3.58 11.07 -5.18
N ARG A 124 4.84 11.47 -5.00
CA ARG A 124 5.68 10.89 -3.96
C ARG A 124 5.26 11.37 -2.57
N LEU A 125 4.85 10.44 -1.72
CA LEU A 125 4.61 10.64 -0.29
C LEU A 125 5.84 10.15 0.48
N ARG A 126 6.49 11.05 1.22
CA ARG A 126 7.67 10.74 2.02
C ARG A 126 7.30 10.79 3.50
N GLY A 127 8.00 10.00 4.30
CA GLY A 127 7.84 10.00 5.76
C GLY A 127 8.68 8.92 6.41
N THR A 128 8.53 8.76 7.72
CA THR A 128 9.15 7.69 8.51
C THR A 128 8.16 6.55 8.65
N PHE A 129 8.57 5.34 8.29
CA PHE A 129 7.75 4.15 8.44
C PHE A 129 7.86 3.62 9.87
N HIS A 130 6.71 3.30 10.47
CA HIS A 130 6.66 2.77 11.82
C HIS A 130 5.81 1.51 11.89
N GLN A 131 6.29 0.53 12.66
CA GLN A 131 5.60 -0.69 12.98
C GLN A 131 5.21 -0.69 14.47
N LEU A 132 3.91 -0.52 14.77
CA LEU A 132 3.42 -0.57 16.15
C LEU A 132 3.26 -2.01 16.66
N ALA A 133 2.85 -2.89 15.76
CA ALA A 133 2.67 -4.31 16.02
C ALA A 133 2.67 -5.05 14.68
N LYS A 134 2.69 -6.39 14.72
CA LYS A 134 2.52 -7.20 13.51
C LYS A 134 1.23 -6.80 12.78
N GLY A 135 1.36 -6.43 11.51
CA GLY A 135 0.25 -5.97 10.67
C GLY A 135 -0.29 -4.57 10.97
N HIS A 136 0.28 -3.82 11.92
CA HIS A 136 -0.13 -2.46 12.25
C HIS A 136 1.02 -1.50 11.94
N VAL A 137 1.00 -0.97 10.73
CA VAL A 137 2.05 -0.08 10.21
C VAL A 137 1.46 1.22 9.70
N TYR A 138 2.23 2.28 9.77
CA TYR A 138 1.85 3.57 9.23
C TYR A 138 3.09 4.38 8.86
N VAL A 139 2.88 5.48 8.13
CA VAL A 139 3.92 6.44 7.76
C VAL A 139 3.67 7.77 8.44
N ASP A 140 4.64 8.27 9.18
CA ASP A 140 4.64 9.61 9.74
C ASP A 140 5.29 10.59 8.74
N VAL A 141 4.52 11.49 8.15
CA VAL A 141 5.02 12.37 7.07
C VAL A 141 6.06 13.36 7.57
N ASN A 142 5.92 13.82 8.82
CA ASN A 142 6.72 14.91 9.37
C ASN A 142 7.63 14.45 10.53
N GLY A 143 7.44 13.24 11.06
CA GLY A 143 8.19 12.69 12.20
C GLY A 143 7.68 13.14 13.57
N ASP A 144 6.69 14.03 13.60
CA ASP A 144 6.15 14.64 14.82
C ASP A 144 4.93 13.89 15.39
N ALA A 145 4.36 12.94 14.64
CA ALA A 145 3.16 12.22 15.05
C ALA A 145 3.49 10.97 15.88
N HIS A 146 4.67 10.37 15.70
CA HIS A 146 5.02 9.08 16.28
C HIS A 146 4.92 9.05 17.81
N GLU A 147 5.47 10.03 18.52
CA GLU A 147 5.41 10.09 19.99
C GLU A 147 3.97 10.08 20.51
N ARG A 148 3.10 10.90 19.92
CA ARG A 148 1.67 10.99 20.29
C ARG A 148 0.91 9.70 19.96
N VAL A 149 1.28 9.04 18.87
CA VAL A 149 0.69 7.75 18.48
C VAL A 149 1.03 6.66 19.50
N LEU A 150 2.26 6.66 20.04
CA LEU A 150 2.70 5.72 21.07
C LEU A 150 1.99 5.94 22.41
N GLU A 151 1.77 7.19 22.83
CA GLU A 151 1.03 7.51 24.06
C GLU A 151 -0.39 6.92 24.09
N LYS A 152 -1.01 6.75 22.92
CA LYS A 152 -2.37 6.22 22.74
C LYS A 152 -2.39 4.96 21.87
N ILE A 153 -1.39 4.08 22.01
CA ILE A 153 -1.16 2.94 21.10
C ILE A 153 -2.39 2.03 20.87
N GLU A 154 -3.16 1.71 21.92
CA GLU A 154 -4.35 0.85 21.80
C GLU A 154 -5.47 1.50 20.98
N ASN A 155 -5.64 2.81 21.15
CA ASN A 155 -6.57 3.62 20.35
C ASN A 155 -6.11 3.68 18.89
N SER A 156 -4.81 3.91 18.67
CA SER A 156 -4.19 4.01 17.34
C SER A 156 -4.26 2.70 16.54
N LYS A 157 -4.09 1.54 17.18
CA LYS A 157 -4.15 0.23 16.52
C LYS A 157 -5.48 0.00 15.79
N SER A 158 -6.61 0.40 16.41
CA SER A 158 -7.94 0.23 15.80
C SER A 158 -8.12 1.06 14.52
N THR A 159 -7.62 2.29 14.52
CA THR A 159 -7.67 3.22 13.38
C THR A 159 -6.73 2.78 12.26
N ILE A 160 -5.50 2.35 12.61
CA ILE A 160 -4.52 1.86 11.64
C ILE A 160 -5.05 0.60 10.93
N ARG A 161 -5.72 -0.29 11.67
CA ARG A 161 -6.37 -1.47 11.09
C ARG A 161 -7.49 -1.12 10.10
N MET A 162 -8.23 -0.02 10.31
CA MET A 162 -9.28 0.42 9.38
C MET A 162 -8.70 1.03 8.09
N GLY A 163 -7.49 1.56 8.12
CA GLY A 163 -6.82 2.12 6.95
C GLY A 163 -6.16 1.10 6.02
N ASP A 164 -6.17 -0.19 6.38
CA ASP A 164 -5.57 -1.25 5.56
C ASP A 164 -6.36 -1.58 4.28
N GLY A 165 -7.57 -1.05 4.12
CA GLY A 165 -8.42 -1.34 2.96
C GLY A 165 -8.85 -2.81 2.86
N ILE A 166 -8.53 -3.63 3.86
CA ILE A 166 -9.05 -4.98 4.01
C ILE A 166 -10.46 -4.83 4.58
N PRO A 167 -11.53 -5.23 3.86
CA PRO A 167 -12.87 -5.20 4.41
C PRO A 167 -12.88 -6.01 5.70
N VAL A 168 -13.40 -5.41 6.77
CA VAL A 168 -13.66 -6.11 8.03
C VAL A 168 -14.60 -7.27 7.68
N ALA A 169 -14.08 -8.49 7.68
CA ALA A 169 -14.90 -9.69 7.55
C ALA A 169 -15.79 -9.76 8.81
N GLY A 170 -16.97 -9.17 8.74
CA GLY A 170 -17.89 -9.08 9.88
C GLY A 170 -18.64 -7.75 9.95
N GLY A 171 -19.40 -7.43 8.91
CA GLY A 171 -20.35 -6.32 8.95
C GLY A 171 -21.24 -6.40 7.72
N ASN A 172 -22.51 -6.78 7.92
CA ASN A 172 -23.52 -6.87 6.88
C ASN A 172 -23.63 -5.55 6.10
N GLY A 173 -22.90 -5.46 4.99
CA GLY A 173 -23.06 -4.42 3.99
C GLY A 173 -24.37 -4.65 3.25
N ILE A 174 -25.46 -4.09 3.76
CA ILE A 174 -26.66 -3.81 2.96
C ILE A 174 -26.27 -2.72 1.96
N ALA A 175 -25.64 -3.11 0.85
CA ALA A 175 -25.56 -2.30 -0.34
C ALA A 175 -26.84 -2.57 -1.16
N ASN A 176 -27.82 -1.71 -0.93
CA ASN A 176 -29.08 -1.61 -1.68
C ASN A 176 -28.84 -1.72 -3.19
N LYS A 177 -29.23 -2.85 -3.80
CA LYS A 177 -29.48 -2.93 -5.24
C LYS A 177 -30.68 -2.02 -5.56
N LYS A 178 -30.43 -0.76 -5.92
CA LYS A 178 -31.45 0.05 -6.62
C LYS A 178 -31.70 -0.60 -7.99
N GLY A 179 -32.73 -1.43 -8.04
CA GLY A 179 -33.26 -1.99 -9.28
C GLY A 179 -33.65 -0.88 -10.24
N LYS A 180 -33.04 -0.87 -11.43
CA LYS A 180 -33.56 -0.13 -12.58
C LYS A 180 -34.95 -0.69 -12.90
N LYS A 181 -36.02 0.03 -12.52
CA LYS A 181 -37.34 -0.17 -13.15
C LYS A 181 -37.22 0.28 -14.61
N LYS A 182 -37.16 -0.69 -15.53
CA LYS A 182 -37.46 -0.44 -16.95
C LYS A 182 -38.90 0.04 -17.04
N LYS A 183 -39.11 1.26 -17.55
CA LYS A 183 -40.42 1.66 -18.08
C LYS A 183 -40.66 0.83 -19.34
N GLN A 184 -41.74 0.07 -19.38
CA GLN A 184 -42.32 -0.43 -20.62
C GLN A 184 -43.28 0.66 -21.13
N PHE A 185 -43.16 0.95 -22.43
CA PHE A 185 -44.14 1.71 -23.20
C PHE A 185 -45.31 0.79 -23.56
#